data_AF-A0A7X8FV89-F1
#
_entry.id   AF-A0A7X8FV89-F1
#
_cell.length_a   1.000
_cell.length_b   1.000
_cell.length_c   1.000
_cell.angle_alpha   90.00
_cell.angle_beta   90.00
_cell.angle_gamma   90.00
#
_symmetry.space_group_name_H-M   'P 1'
#
loop_
_entity.id
_entity.type
_entity.pdbx_description
1 polymer ?
#
loop_
_entity_poly.entity_id
_entity_poly.type
_entity_poly.pdbx_seq_one_letter_code
_entity_poly.pdbx_strand_id
1 'polypeptide(L)'
;MTIRKKITLFFIMVIVLVLLALLVTVYNYRAFRINRDLQDIIHRSIHELDNTALLLDEMLVSPNERVRMQLRMQEDSFRSSQSFIRLSAYRDIFPLVRPLVEKRKDFLTLLESFFLLLDRDEYESADLEQTASMLFVISHEMKTNMSVLHTQIQNRIARDNLLFVSSALVSLLALTVLLLFNLVWIRRGFLSRILRMDQLAGCIAHGDHCGVLPVDADDELSGL
;
A
#
# COMPACT_ATOMS: atom_id res chain seq x y z
N MET A 1 -21.32 -40.08 -10.31
CA MET A 1 -20.95 -38.69 -10.70
C MET A 1 -19.83 -38.78 -11.72
N THR A 2 -20.09 -38.44 -13.00
CA THR A 2 -19.15 -38.63 -14.12
C THR A 2 -17.89 -37.76 -13.98
N ILE A 3 -16.74 -38.25 -14.46
CA ILE A 3 -15.43 -37.57 -14.42
C ILE A 3 -15.53 -36.14 -14.98
N ARG A 4 -16.30 -35.96 -16.05
CA ARG A 4 -16.60 -34.65 -16.68
C ARG A 4 -17.18 -33.64 -15.68
N LYS A 5 -18.16 -34.04 -14.85
CA LYS A 5 -18.75 -33.16 -13.81
C LYS A 5 -17.75 -32.78 -12.72
N LYS A 6 -16.81 -33.67 -12.37
CA LYS A 6 -15.76 -33.38 -11.37
C LYS A 6 -14.74 -32.37 -11.90
N ILE A 7 -14.35 -32.48 -13.17
CA ILE A 7 -13.44 -31.55 -13.84
C ILE A 7 -14.09 -30.17 -13.95
N THR A 8 -15.35 -30.08 -14.39
CA THR A 8 -16.06 -28.79 -14.48
C THR A 8 -16.16 -28.10 -13.13
N LEU A 9 -16.51 -28.83 -12.06
CA LEU A 9 -16.54 -28.30 -10.69
C LEU A 9 -15.17 -27.78 -10.23
N PHE A 10 -14.09 -28.50 -10.56
CA PHE A 10 -12.73 -28.07 -10.24
C PHE A 10 -12.36 -26.74 -10.92
N PHE A 11 -12.64 -26.60 -12.23
CA PHE A 11 -12.40 -25.35 -12.95
C PHE A 11 -13.21 -24.18 -12.37
N ILE A 12 -14.48 -24.40 -12.05
CA ILE A 12 -15.33 -23.38 -11.42
C ILE A 12 -14.72 -22.93 -10.09
N MET A 13 -14.29 -23.88 -9.25
CA MET A 13 -13.67 -23.58 -7.96
C MET A 13 -12.40 -22.73 -8.12
N VAL A 14 -11.55 -23.06 -9.09
CA VAL A 14 -10.32 -22.30 -9.36
C VAL A 14 -10.65 -20.88 -9.85
N ILE A 15 -11.61 -20.73 -10.75
CA ILE A 15 -12.03 -19.41 -11.25
C ILE A 15 -12.57 -18.54 -10.11
N VAL A 16 -13.42 -19.10 -9.24
CA VAL A 16 -13.96 -18.38 -8.08
C VAL A 16 -12.83 -17.94 -7.13
N LEU A 17 -11.85 -18.81 -6.89
CA LEU A 17 -10.71 -18.51 -6.03
C LEU A 17 -9.82 -17.39 -6.60
N VAL A 18 -9.58 -17.38 -7.91
CA VAL A 18 -8.85 -16.29 -8.59
C VAL A 18 -9.64 -14.97 -8.53
N LEU A 19 -10.95 -15.00 -8.75
CA LEU A 19 -11.80 -13.81 -8.65
C LEU A 19 -11.81 -13.23 -7.23
N LEU A 20 -11.88 -14.09 -6.21
CA LEU A 20 -11.77 -13.68 -4.81
C LEU A 20 -10.40 -13.04 -4.51
N ALA A 21 -9.31 -13.64 -4.99
CA ALA A 21 -7.97 -13.09 -4.81
C ALA A 21 -7.84 -11.71 -5.49
N LEU A 22 -8.41 -11.53 -6.68
CA LEU A 22 -8.44 -10.24 -7.38
C LEU A 22 -9.23 -9.18 -6.60
N LEU A 23 -10.42 -9.53 -6.09
CA LEU A 23 -11.24 -8.62 -5.28
C LEU A 23 -10.49 -8.15 -4.02
N VAL A 24 -9.85 -9.08 -3.31
CA VAL A 24 -9.02 -8.76 -2.13
C VAL A 24 -7.88 -7.82 -2.52
N THR A 25 -7.24 -8.06 -3.66
CA THR A 25 -6.13 -7.23 -4.17
C THR A 25 -6.58 -5.81 -4.49
N VAL A 26 -7.71 -5.65 -5.19
CA VAL A 26 -8.26 -4.32 -5.55
C VAL A 26 -8.68 -3.54 -4.31
N TYR A 27 -9.34 -4.21 -3.36
CA TYR A 27 -9.76 -3.59 -2.11
C TYR A 27 -8.55 -3.10 -1.29
N ASN A 28 -7.54 -3.95 -1.12
CA ASN A 28 -6.33 -3.61 -0.38
C ASN A 28 -5.48 -2.56 -1.08
N TYR A 29 -5.48 -2.51 -2.42
CA TYR A 29 -4.75 -1.49 -3.17
C TYR A 29 -5.23 -0.07 -2.84
N ARG A 30 -6.56 0.11 -2.65
CA ARG A 30 -7.11 1.40 -2.24
C ARG A 30 -6.64 1.80 -0.84
N ALA A 31 -6.67 0.86 0.10
CA ALA A 31 -6.19 1.08 1.47
C ALA A 31 -4.68 1.39 1.49
N PHE A 32 -3.88 0.62 0.74
CA PHE A 32 -2.45 0.84 0.57
C PHE A 32 -2.13 2.24 0.05
N ARG A 33 -2.85 2.71 -0.98
CA ARG A 33 -2.68 4.05 -1.53
C ARG A 33 -2.95 5.13 -0.49
N ILE A 34 -4.04 5.01 0.27
CA ILE A 34 -4.39 5.94 1.36
C ILE A 34 -3.28 5.97 2.41
N ASN A 35 -2.79 4.80 2.84
CA ASN A 35 -1.73 4.69 3.84
C ASN A 35 -0.43 5.34 3.33
N ARG A 36 -0.08 5.13 2.06
CA ARG A 36 1.13 5.70 1.44
C ARG A 36 1.04 7.22 1.28
N ASP A 37 -0.09 7.73 0.79
CA ASP A 37 -0.32 9.17 0.68
C ASP A 37 -0.24 9.85 2.06
N LEU A 38 -0.76 9.20 3.11
CA LEU A 38 -0.68 9.70 4.49
C LEU A 38 0.75 9.69 5.03
N GLN A 39 1.56 8.67 4.69
CA GLN A 39 2.97 8.61 5.06
C GLN A 39 3.75 9.81 4.50
N ASP A 40 3.54 10.14 3.22
CA ASP A 40 4.18 11.28 2.57
C ASP A 40 3.74 12.61 3.20
N ILE A 41 2.46 12.74 3.55
CA ILE A 41 1.93 13.92 4.24
C ILE A 41 2.64 14.10 5.59
N ILE A 42 2.75 13.04 6.39
CA ILE A 42 3.40 13.10 7.70
C ILE A 42 4.86 13.51 7.57
N HIS A 43 5.59 12.93 6.61
CA HIS A 43 6.99 13.27 6.40
C HIS A 43 7.17 14.76 6.07
N ARG A 44 6.31 15.31 5.21
CA ARG A 44 6.31 16.74 4.88
C ARG A 44 5.96 17.62 6.08
N SER A 45 4.93 17.25 6.85
CA SER A 45 4.55 18.01 8.04
C SER A 45 5.63 18.02 9.12
N ILE A 46 6.35 16.91 9.32
CA ILE A 46 7.51 16.87 10.22
C ILE A 46 8.61 17.81 9.74
N HIS A 47 8.92 17.80 8.44
CA HIS A 47 9.93 18.68 7.86
C HIS A 47 9.55 20.16 8.00
N GLU A 48 8.27 20.52 7.85
CA GLU A 48 7.79 21.89 8.08
C GLU A 48 7.98 22.31 9.54
N LEU A 49 7.68 21.43 10.51
CA LEU A 49 7.89 21.69 11.94
C LEU A 49 9.37 21.85 12.30
N ASP A 50 10.24 21.00 11.73
CA ASP A 50 11.69 21.04 11.98
C ASP A 50 12.31 22.34 11.45
N ASN A 51 11.89 22.79 10.26
CA ASN A 51 12.31 24.08 9.71
C ASN A 51 11.88 25.25 10.59
N THR A 52 10.64 25.25 11.07
CA THR A 52 10.14 26.30 11.97
C THR A 52 10.90 26.30 13.29
N ALA A 53 11.15 25.13 13.87
CA ALA A 53 11.92 25.01 15.11
C ALA A 53 13.36 25.52 14.96
N LEU A 54 14.02 25.20 13.83
CA LEU A 54 15.37 25.68 13.54
C LEU A 54 15.43 27.20 13.39
N LEU A 55 14.47 27.79 12.67
CA LEU A 55 14.39 29.26 12.54
C LEU A 55 14.04 29.94 13.86
N LEU A 56 13.21 29.32 14.70
CA LEU A 56 12.88 29.83 16.03
C LEU A 56 14.12 29.85 16.93
N ASP A 57 14.90 28.77 16.92
CA ASP A 57 16.16 28.65 17.67
C ASP A 57 17.19 29.71 17.21
N GLU A 58 17.38 29.84 15.89
CA GLU A 58 18.27 30.85 15.31
C GLU A 58 17.86 32.28 15.67
N MET A 59 16.54 32.55 15.74
CA MET A 59 16.02 33.86 16.13
C MET A 59 16.28 34.18 17.61
N LEU A 60 16.24 33.19 18.49
CA LEU A 60 16.49 33.36 19.92
C LEU A 60 17.98 33.53 20.24
N VAL A 61 18.84 32.77 19.55
CA VAL A 61 20.30 32.80 19.76
C VAL A 61 20.94 34.00 19.07
N SER A 62 20.51 34.30 17.85
CA SER A 62 21.10 35.34 16.98
C SER A 62 20.01 36.12 16.24
N PRO A 63 19.27 37.00 16.93
CA PRO A 63 18.17 37.74 16.32
C PRO A 63 18.66 38.58 15.14
N ASN A 64 18.12 38.30 13.96
CA ASN A 64 18.46 38.98 12.71
C ASN A 64 17.19 39.18 11.88
N GLU A 65 17.07 40.34 11.24
CA GLU A 65 15.93 40.68 10.38
C GLU A 65 15.72 39.66 9.25
N ARG A 66 16.80 39.06 8.74
CA ARG A 66 16.70 37.96 7.77
C ARG A 66 15.98 36.74 8.34
N VAL A 67 16.34 36.32 9.55
CA VAL A 67 15.78 35.13 10.21
C VAL A 67 14.33 35.41 10.60
N ARG A 68 14.03 36.62 11.09
CA ARG A 68 12.67 37.09 11.34
C ARG A 68 11.80 37.02 10.08
N MET A 69 12.29 37.51 8.95
CA MET A 69 11.57 37.47 7.68
C MET A 69 11.34 36.03 7.22
N GLN A 70 12.33 35.15 7.36
CA GLN A 70 12.21 33.73 7.04
C GLN A 70 11.19 33.03 7.95
N LEU A 71 11.18 33.33 9.24
CA LEU A 71 10.21 32.79 10.20
C LEU A 71 8.79 33.25 9.86
N ARG A 72 8.59 34.52 9.46
CA ARG A 72 7.27 35.01 8.99
C ARG A 72 6.81 34.33 7.71
N MET A 73 7.70 34.15 6.73
CA MET A 73 7.38 33.38 5.53
C MET A 73 7.00 31.93 5.88
N GLN A 74 7.68 31.35 6.87
CA GLN A 74 7.41 30.00 7.35
C GLN A 74 6.07 29.92 8.09
N GLU A 75 5.69 30.93 8.86
CA GLU A 75 4.35 31.06 9.46
C GLU A 75 3.26 31.08 8.40
N ASP A 76 3.37 31.96 7.39
CA ASP A 76 2.40 32.05 6.29
C ASP A 76 2.29 30.72 5.52
N SER A 77 3.44 30.07 5.32
CA SER A 77 3.50 28.73 4.73
C SER A 77 2.80 27.69 5.60
N PHE A 78 3.04 27.70 6.91
CA PHE A 78 2.45 26.76 7.87
C PHE A 78 0.93 26.96 8.01
N ARG A 79 0.46 28.21 7.96
CA ARG A 79 -0.96 28.56 7.97
C ARG A 79 -1.69 28.03 6.74
N SER A 80 -1.08 28.16 5.57
CA SER A 80 -1.61 27.67 4.29
C SER A 80 -1.17 26.25 3.94
N SER A 81 -0.50 25.55 4.87
CA SER A 81 0.15 24.27 4.60
C SER A 81 -0.82 23.21 4.09
N GLN A 82 -0.56 22.78 2.85
CA GLN A 82 -1.30 21.71 2.19
C GLN A 82 -1.11 20.37 2.88
N SER A 83 0.03 20.13 3.54
CA SER A 83 0.29 18.87 4.23
C SER A 83 -0.68 18.72 5.41
N PHE A 84 -0.80 19.74 6.26
CA PHE A 84 -1.72 19.74 7.38
C PHE A 84 -3.20 19.82 6.98
N ILE A 85 -3.55 20.55 5.92
CA ILE A 85 -4.92 20.57 5.39
C ILE A 85 -5.32 19.17 4.92
N ARG A 86 -4.46 18.50 4.16
CA ARG A 86 -4.72 17.12 3.71
C ARG A 86 -4.73 16.14 4.88
N LEU A 87 -3.86 16.32 5.88
CA LEU A 87 -3.85 15.53 7.11
C LEU A 87 -5.22 15.57 7.78
N SER A 88 -5.87 16.75 7.84
CA SER A 88 -7.19 16.91 8.47
C SER A 88 -8.31 16.09 7.82
N ALA A 89 -8.21 15.76 6.53
CA ALA A 89 -9.17 14.90 5.84
C ALA A 89 -9.18 13.46 6.38
N TYR A 90 -8.13 13.06 7.10
CA TYR A 90 -7.97 11.73 7.69
C TYR A 90 -8.36 11.68 9.18
N ARG A 91 -8.97 12.75 9.72
CA ARG A 91 -9.35 12.88 11.14
C ARG A 91 -10.22 11.73 11.64
N ASP A 92 -11.15 11.27 10.82
CA ASP A 92 -12.11 10.22 11.20
C ASP A 92 -11.60 8.80 10.91
N ILE A 93 -10.48 8.68 10.18
CA ILE A 93 -9.87 7.40 9.80
C ILE A 93 -8.76 7.02 10.79
N PHE A 94 -8.02 8.01 11.29
CA PHE A 94 -6.90 7.83 12.20
C PHE A 94 -7.09 8.66 13.46
N PRO A 95 -7.31 8.03 14.63
CA PRO A 95 -7.59 8.74 15.89
C PRO A 95 -6.53 9.78 16.28
N LEU A 96 -5.26 9.51 15.96
CA LEU A 96 -4.11 10.41 16.24
C LEU A 96 -4.08 11.67 15.36
N VAL A 97 -4.85 11.71 14.27
CA VAL A 97 -4.91 12.90 13.41
C VAL A 97 -5.70 14.03 14.08
N ARG A 98 -6.76 13.71 14.83
CA ARG A 98 -7.57 14.71 15.55
C ARG A 98 -6.73 15.58 16.50
N PRO A 99 -5.95 15.02 17.44
CA PRO A 99 -5.12 15.83 18.33
C PRO A 99 -4.03 16.60 17.57
N LEU A 100 -3.49 16.06 16.47
CA LEU A 100 -2.52 16.79 15.62
C LEU A 100 -3.12 18.04 14.98
N VAL A 101 -4.36 17.95 14.48
CA VAL A 101 -5.07 19.09 13.88
C VAL A 101 -5.41 20.15 14.93
N GLU A 102 -5.78 19.74 16.13
CA GLU A 102 -6.06 20.64 17.25
C GLU A 102 -4.77 21.35 17.70
N LYS A 103 -3.68 20.60 17.94
CA LYS A 103 -2.37 21.16 18.30
C LYS A 103 -1.78 22.08 17.24
N ARG A 104 -2.06 21.86 15.95
CA ARG A 104 -1.67 22.80 14.88
C ARG A 104 -2.28 24.19 15.10
N LYS A 105 -3.54 24.25 15.54
CA LYS A 105 -4.20 25.54 15.81
C LYS A 105 -3.53 26.24 16.98
N ASP A 106 -3.28 25.50 18.06
CA ASP A 106 -2.57 26.01 19.25
C ASP A 106 -1.18 26.53 18.87
N PHE A 107 -0.45 25.77 18.04
CA PHE A 107 0.87 26.16 17.53
C PHE A 107 0.81 27.44 16.70
N LEU A 108 -0.15 27.58 15.79
CA LEU A 108 -0.34 28.80 14.99
C LEU A 108 -0.68 30.01 15.87
N THR A 109 -1.58 29.85 16.84
CA THR A 109 -1.94 30.94 17.77
C THR A 109 -0.74 31.39 18.62
N LEU A 110 0.08 30.44 19.08
CA LEU A 110 1.32 30.78 19.80
C LEU A 110 2.35 31.44 18.89
N LEU A 111 2.45 31.02 17.63
CA LEU A 111 3.38 31.62 16.67
C LEU A 111 2.97 33.06 16.35
N GLU A 112 1.67 33.32 16.15
CA GLU A 112 1.13 34.68 16.01
C GLU A 112 1.45 35.53 17.25
N SER A 113 1.26 34.98 18.46
CA SER A 113 1.59 35.68 19.70
C SER A 113 3.09 35.97 19.84
N PHE A 114 3.94 35.04 19.40
CA PHE A 114 5.39 35.21 19.39
C PHE A 114 5.79 36.38 18.50
N PHE A 115 5.22 36.51 17.30
CA PHE A 115 5.49 37.66 16.43
C PHE A 115 4.98 38.97 17.00
N LEU A 116 3.81 38.99 17.66
CA LEU A 116 3.31 40.19 18.31
C LEU A 116 4.25 40.67 19.43
N LEU A 117 4.83 39.74 20.19
CA LEU A 117 5.84 40.04 21.22
C LEU A 117 7.16 40.51 20.58
N LEU A 118 7.59 39.85 19.51
CA LEU A 118 8.79 40.20 18.76
C LEU A 118 8.71 41.58 18.08
N ASP A 119 7.50 42.02 17.74
CA ASP A 119 7.22 43.33 17.15
C ASP A 119 7.11 44.47 18.18
N ARG A 120 6.94 44.14 19.47
CA ARG A 120 6.97 45.15 20.53
C ARG A 120 8.42 45.47 20.89
N ASP A 121 8.79 46.73 20.78
CA ASP A 121 10.13 47.24 21.10
C ASP A 121 10.51 47.06 22.59
N GLU A 122 9.55 46.76 23.46
CA GLU A 122 9.76 46.36 24.85
C GLU A 122 9.91 44.83 24.94
N TYR A 123 11.14 44.35 24.78
CA TYR A 123 11.52 42.97 25.09
C TYR A 123 11.34 42.72 26.59
N GLU A 124 10.15 42.34 27.03
CA GLU A 124 10.05 41.45 28.19
C GLU A 124 10.57 40.08 27.76
N SER A 125 11.91 39.97 27.72
CA SER A 125 12.66 38.78 27.28
C SER A 125 12.12 37.47 27.86
N ALA A 126 11.62 37.51 29.09
CA ALA A 126 10.99 36.37 29.76
C ALA A 126 9.74 35.85 29.05
N ASP A 127 8.85 36.73 28.57
CA ASP A 127 7.60 36.35 27.91
C ASP A 127 7.86 35.80 26.50
N LEU A 128 8.85 36.36 25.79
CA LEU A 128 9.28 35.87 24.49
C LEU A 128 9.93 34.48 24.60
N GLU A 129 10.85 34.30 25.56
CA GLU A 129 11.49 33.01 25.84
C GLU A 129 10.47 31.96 26.29
N GLN A 130 9.50 32.34 27.14
CA GLN A 130 8.42 31.46 27.58
C GLN A 130 7.55 31.02 26.38
N THR A 131 7.17 31.96 25.50
CA THR A 131 6.37 31.67 24.32
C THR A 131 7.13 30.75 23.35
N ALA A 132 8.41 31.01 23.13
CA ALA A 132 9.28 30.15 22.33
C ALA A 132 9.41 28.74 22.92
N SER A 133 9.59 28.63 24.24
CA SER A 133 9.63 27.35 24.95
C SER A 133 8.34 26.55 24.74
N MET A 134 7.17 27.21 24.84
CA MET A 134 5.89 26.56 24.55
C MET A 134 5.77 26.10 23.10
N LEU A 135 6.26 26.90 22.14
CA LEU A 135 6.31 26.52 20.72
C LEU A 135 7.16 25.25 20.50
N PHE A 136 8.34 25.16 21.13
CA PHE A 136 9.17 23.97 21.06
C PHE A 136 8.49 22.74 21.68
N VAL A 137 7.83 22.90 22.83
CA VAL A 137 7.10 21.80 23.49
C VAL A 137 5.98 21.28 22.60
N ILE A 138 5.15 22.16 22.03
CA ILE A 138 4.06 21.75 21.14
C ILE A 138 4.60 21.14 19.85
N SER A 139 5.65 21.72 19.26
CA SER A 139 6.30 21.15 18.07
C SER A 139 6.81 19.74 18.35
N HIS A 140 7.49 19.53 19.49
CA HIS A 140 7.97 18.22 19.90
C HIS A 140 6.83 17.21 20.12
N GLU A 141 5.74 17.62 20.78
CA GLU A 141 4.56 16.79 20.99
C GLU A 141 3.91 16.39 19.66
N MET A 142 3.73 17.36 18.74
CA MET A 142 3.22 17.11 17.40
C MET A 142 4.13 16.14 16.63
N LYS A 143 5.45 16.32 16.68
CA LYS A 143 6.42 15.43 16.03
C LYS A 143 6.38 14.02 16.61
N THR A 144 6.25 13.90 17.93
CA THR A 144 6.11 12.60 18.61
C THR A 144 4.85 11.87 18.17
N ASN A 145 3.70 12.57 18.16
CA ASN A 145 2.43 12.02 17.70
C ASN A 145 2.46 11.64 16.21
N MET A 146 3.10 12.46 15.38
CA MET A 146 3.34 12.15 13.96
C MET A 146 4.24 10.93 13.78
N SER A 147 5.29 10.77 14.61
CA SER A 147 6.16 9.60 14.58
C SER A 147 5.40 8.33 14.95
N VAL A 148 4.56 8.35 16.00
CA VAL A 148 3.72 7.21 16.37
C VAL A 148 2.75 6.87 15.24
N LEU A 149 2.10 7.88 14.65
CA LEU A 149 1.20 7.69 13.51
C LEU A 149 1.95 7.11 12.30
N HIS A 150 3.16 7.58 12.02
CA HIS A 150 4.02 7.07 10.96
C HIS A 150 4.34 5.58 11.16
N THR A 151 4.72 5.16 12.37
CA THR A 151 4.96 3.73 12.67
C THR A 151 3.69 2.89 12.50
N GLN A 152 2.52 3.39 12.92
CA GLN A 152 1.25 2.69 12.70
C GLN A 152 0.93 2.51 11.22
N ILE A 153 1.18 3.54 10.40
CA ILE A 153 0.98 3.50 8.96
C ILE A 153 1.97 2.55 8.29
N GLN A 154 3.25 2.58 8.67
CA GLN A 154 4.25 1.64 8.14
C GLN A 154 3.85 0.18 8.40
N ASN A 155 3.34 -0.12 9.59
CA ASN A 155 2.85 -1.46 9.91
C ASN A 155 1.63 -1.84 9.05
N ARG A 156 0.71 -0.89 8.78
CA ARG A 156 -0.42 -1.12 7.86
C ARG A 156 0.05 -1.36 6.43
N ILE A 157 0.98 -0.56 5.92
CA ILE A 157 1.59 -0.71 4.59
C ILE A 157 2.28 -2.08 4.46
N ALA A 158 3.05 -2.49 5.47
CA ALA A 158 3.71 -3.79 5.48
C ALA A 158 2.68 -4.94 5.43
N ARG A 159 1.59 -4.83 6.18
CA ARG A 159 0.48 -5.79 6.14
C ARG A 159 -0.21 -5.81 4.77
N ASP A 160 -0.48 -4.66 4.18
CA ASP A 160 -1.09 -4.54 2.86
C ASP A 160 -0.21 -5.18 1.78
N ASN A 161 1.11 -4.98 1.85
CA ASN A 161 2.09 -5.62 0.98
C ASN A 161 2.07 -7.15 1.12
N LEU A 162 2.03 -7.66 2.36
CA LEU A 162 1.95 -9.09 2.62
C LEU A 162 0.67 -9.69 2.02
N LEU A 163 -0.46 -9.00 2.19
CA LEU A 163 -1.73 -9.41 1.59
C LEU A 163 -1.65 -9.42 0.06
N PHE A 164 -1.04 -8.41 -0.55
CA PHE A 164 -0.84 -8.34 -2.01
C PHE A 164 0.03 -9.49 -2.53
N VAL A 165 1.15 -9.77 -1.87
CA VAL A 165 2.02 -10.89 -2.24
C VAL A 165 1.27 -12.21 -2.09
N SER A 166 0.53 -12.40 -0.99
CA SER A 166 -0.23 -13.63 -0.76
C SER A 166 -1.35 -13.83 -1.80
N SER A 167 -2.10 -12.79 -2.16
CA SER A 167 -3.19 -12.90 -3.13
C SER A 167 -2.67 -13.18 -4.55
N ALA A 168 -1.55 -12.57 -4.92
CA ALA A 168 -0.86 -12.85 -6.17
C ALA A 168 -0.34 -14.30 -6.22
N LEU A 169 0.29 -14.76 -5.13
CA LEU A 169 0.85 -16.10 -5.03
C LEU A 169 -0.22 -17.19 -5.10
N VAL A 170 -1.38 -16.97 -4.49
CA VAL A 170 -2.54 -17.87 -4.59
C VAL A 170 -3.02 -18.01 -6.03
N SER A 171 -3.16 -16.89 -6.76
CA SER A 171 -3.56 -16.91 -8.17
C SER A 171 -2.53 -17.62 -9.04
N LEU A 172 -1.23 -17.40 -8.78
CA LEU A 172 -0.14 -18.03 -9.51
C LEU A 172 -0.11 -19.55 -9.27
N LEU A 173 -0.22 -19.98 -8.01
CA LEU A 173 -0.32 -21.41 -7.67
C LEU A 173 -1.51 -22.07 -8.35
N ALA A 174 -2.69 -21.44 -8.30
CA ALA A 174 -3.88 -21.95 -8.96
C ALA A 174 -3.66 -22.16 -10.48
N LEU A 175 -3.00 -21.20 -11.13
CA LEU A 175 -2.71 -21.25 -12.56
C LEU A 175 -1.66 -22.34 -12.89
N THR A 176 -0.63 -22.50 -12.05
CA THR A 176 0.34 -23.59 -12.21
C THR A 176 -0.29 -24.98 -12.06
N VAL A 177 -1.21 -25.17 -11.10
CA VAL A 177 -1.93 -26.43 -10.93
C VAL A 177 -2.79 -26.73 -12.17
N LEU A 178 -3.48 -25.73 -12.72
CA LEU A 178 -4.24 -25.87 -13.96
C LEU A 178 -3.35 -26.26 -15.15
N LEU A 179 -2.19 -25.60 -15.31
CA LEU A 179 -1.23 -25.91 -16.37
C LEU A 179 -0.70 -27.35 -16.25
N LEU A 180 -0.28 -27.76 -15.05
CA LEU A 180 0.21 -29.11 -14.80
C LEU A 180 -0.87 -30.16 -15.05
N PHE A 181 -2.11 -29.90 -14.62
CA PHE A 181 -3.24 -30.80 -14.88
C PHE A 181 -3.49 -30.96 -16.38
N ASN A 182 -3.54 -29.85 -17.13
CA ASN A 182 -3.71 -29.87 -18.58
C ASN A 182 -2.56 -30.59 -19.29
N LEU A 183 -1.30 -30.37 -18.89
CA LEU A 183 -0.14 -31.06 -19.45
C LEU A 183 -0.19 -32.57 -19.20
N VAL A 184 -0.55 -32.99 -17.99
CA VAL A 184 -0.72 -34.41 -17.66
C VAL A 184 -1.86 -35.02 -18.45
N TRP A 185 -2.97 -34.31 -18.60
CA TRP A 185 -4.12 -34.75 -19.37
C TRP A 185 -3.78 -34.90 -20.86
N ILE A 186 -3.11 -33.92 -21.48
CA ILE A 186 -2.64 -34.02 -22.87
C ILE A 186 -1.68 -35.20 -23.04
N ARG A 187 -0.71 -35.37 -22.12
CA ARG A 187 0.27 -36.45 -22.21
C ARG A 187 -0.38 -37.85 -22.10
N ARG A 188 -1.30 -38.04 -21.15
CA ARG A 188 -1.92 -39.36 -20.86
C ARG A 188 -3.17 -39.65 -21.69
N GLY A 189 -3.87 -38.62 -22.14
CA GLY A 189 -5.08 -38.76 -22.95
C GLY A 189 -4.75 -38.76 -24.44
N PHE A 190 -4.05 -37.72 -24.90
CA PHE A 190 -3.84 -37.46 -26.32
C PHE A 190 -2.55 -38.12 -26.85
N LEU A 191 -1.40 -37.76 -26.29
CA LEU A 191 -0.09 -38.17 -26.82
C LEU A 191 0.12 -39.69 -26.76
N SER A 192 -0.25 -40.34 -25.65
CA SER A 192 -0.11 -41.79 -25.52
C SER A 192 -1.03 -42.58 -26.46
N ARG A 193 -2.19 -42.02 -26.85
CA ARG A 193 -3.07 -42.66 -27.84
C ARG A 193 -2.49 -42.52 -29.23
N ILE A 194 -2.02 -41.34 -29.61
CA ILE A 194 -1.34 -41.11 -30.89
C ILE A 194 -0.15 -42.04 -31.07
N LEU A 195 0.71 -42.17 -30.05
CA LEU A 195 1.87 -43.07 -30.13
C LEU A 195 1.47 -44.55 -30.29
N ARG A 196 0.34 -44.97 -29.70
CA ARG A 196 -0.21 -46.31 -29.91
C ARG A 196 -0.80 -46.49 -31.30
N MET A 197 -1.46 -45.46 -31.85
CA MET A 197 -1.97 -45.47 -33.22
C MET A 197 -0.83 -45.60 -34.23
N ASP A 198 0.26 -44.85 -34.04
CA ASP A 198 1.45 -44.94 -34.89
C ASP A 198 2.08 -46.34 -34.86
N GLN A 199 2.21 -46.94 -33.66
CA GLN A 199 2.70 -48.31 -33.51
C GLN A 199 1.80 -49.34 -34.21
N LEU A 200 0.48 -49.21 -34.09
CA LEU A 200 -0.48 -50.11 -34.73
C LEU A 200 -0.49 -49.95 -36.25
N ALA A 201 -0.45 -48.72 -36.76
CA ALA A 201 -0.33 -48.46 -38.18
C ALA A 201 0.97 -49.06 -38.74
N GLY A 202 2.09 -48.91 -38.02
CA GLY A 202 3.36 -49.54 -38.34
C GLY A 202 3.26 -51.06 -38.41
N CYS A 203 2.68 -51.71 -37.40
CA CYS A 203 2.44 -53.16 -37.41
C CYS A 203 1.63 -53.64 -38.62
N ILE A 204 0.50 -52.97 -38.90
CA ILE A 204 -0.39 -53.32 -40.02
C ILE A 204 0.34 -53.18 -41.35
N ALA A 205 1.15 -52.12 -41.51
CA ALA A 205 1.96 -51.91 -42.72
C ALA A 205 2.99 -53.03 -42.95
N HIS A 206 3.44 -53.72 -41.88
CA HIS A 206 4.34 -54.87 -41.96
C HIS A 206 3.60 -56.21 -42.10
N GLY A 207 2.26 -56.20 -42.17
CA GLY A 207 1.43 -57.40 -42.34
C GLY A 207 1.06 -58.10 -41.03
N ASP A 208 1.38 -57.52 -39.86
CA ASP A 208 1.08 -58.09 -38.55
C ASP A 208 -0.22 -57.54 -37.95
N HIS A 209 -1.01 -58.41 -37.32
CA HIS A 209 -2.23 -58.04 -36.60
C HIS A 209 -1.96 -57.76 -35.11
N CYS A 210 -1.51 -56.54 -34.78
CA CYS A 210 -1.04 -56.17 -33.44
C CYS A 210 -2.13 -55.73 -32.41
N GLY A 211 -3.40 -56.11 -32.59
CA GLY A 211 -4.47 -55.82 -31.63
C GLY A 211 -5.29 -54.55 -31.93
N VAL A 212 -6.09 -54.10 -30.95
CA VAL A 212 -7.13 -53.06 -31.12
C VAL A 212 -6.92 -51.90 -30.15
N LEU A 213 -7.09 -50.66 -30.62
CA LEU A 213 -7.12 -49.48 -29.76
C LEU A 213 -8.42 -49.41 -28.95
N PRO A 214 -8.36 -49.11 -27.65
CA PRO A 214 -9.55 -48.77 -26.89
C PRO A 214 -10.10 -47.43 -27.38
N VAL A 215 -11.36 -47.45 -27.84
CA VAL A 215 -12.12 -46.30 -28.32
C VAL A 215 -12.93 -45.74 -27.15
N ASP A 216 -12.70 -44.49 -26.76
CA ASP A 216 -13.55 -43.79 -25.78
C ASP A 216 -14.51 -42.87 -26.53
N ALA A 217 -15.81 -43.12 -26.44
CA ALA A 217 -16.84 -42.59 -27.36
C ALA A 217 -17.04 -41.05 -27.44
N ASP A 218 -16.21 -40.24 -26.78
CA ASP A 218 -16.42 -38.79 -26.59
C ASP A 218 -15.25 -37.89 -27.08
N ASP A 219 -14.26 -38.40 -27.83
CA ASP A 219 -13.16 -37.57 -28.37
C ASP A 219 -12.86 -37.78 -29.87
N GLU A 220 -12.25 -36.78 -30.51
CA GLU A 220 -11.93 -36.80 -31.96
C GLU A 220 -10.94 -37.93 -32.31
N LEU A 221 -10.09 -38.31 -31.37
CA LEU A 221 -9.15 -39.43 -31.49
C LEU A 221 -9.83 -40.78 -31.61
N SER A 222 -11.01 -40.94 -31.03
CA SER A 222 -11.82 -42.16 -31.11
C SER A 222 -12.62 -42.26 -32.40
N GLY A 223 -12.76 -41.15 -33.15
CA GLY A 223 -13.31 -41.15 -34.50
C GLY A 223 -12.30 -41.55 -35.59
N LEU A 224 -11.00 -41.46 -35.30
CA LEU A 224 -9.89 -41.89 -36.16
C LEU A 224 -9.62 -43.38 -36.01
#